data_AF-A0A428J967-F1
#
_entry.id   AF-A0A428J967-F1
#
_cell.length_a   1.000
_cell.length_b   1.000
_cell.length_c   1.000
_cell.angle_alpha   90.00
_cell.angle_beta   90.00
_cell.angle_gamma   90.00
#
_symmetry.space_group_name_H-M   'P 1'
#
loop_
_entity.id
_entity.type
_entity.pdbx_description
1 polymer ?
#
loop_
_entity_poly.entity_id
_entity_poly.type
_entity_poly.pdbx_seq_one_letter_code
_entity_poly.pdbx_strand_id
1 'polypeptide(L)' 'MFHWGIWFLGFIPYFPENKLEYIPGAITTLIFAGAAAYATYLFIRHSKKEAAKAKELEEKMKNEYNNRR' A
#
# COMPACT_ATOMS: atom_id res chain seq x y z
N MET A 1 0.75 -16.14 -38.73
CA MET A 1 1.05 -17.13 -37.67
C MET A 1 1.68 -16.36 -36.52
N PHE A 2 1.01 -16.36 -35.39
CA PHE A 2 1.17 -15.41 -34.29
C PHE A 2 2.41 -15.80 -33.45
N HIS A 3 3.49 -15.01 -33.49
CA HIS A 3 4.73 -15.25 -32.73
C HIS A 3 4.57 -14.86 -31.24
N TRP A 4 3.77 -15.60 -30.48
CA TRP A 4 3.67 -15.42 -29.02
C TRP A 4 4.88 -16.01 -28.28
N GLY A 5 5.57 -17.01 -28.84
CA GLY A 5 6.62 -17.75 -28.13
C GLY A 5 7.95 -17.01 -27.93
N ILE A 6 8.24 -15.96 -28.70
CA ILE A 6 9.53 -15.24 -28.65
C ILE A 6 9.60 -14.25 -27.48
N TRP A 7 8.46 -13.72 -27.02
CA TRP A 7 8.39 -12.79 -25.90
C TRP A 7 8.62 -13.47 -24.53
N PHE A 8 8.48 -14.80 -24.45
CA PHE A 8 8.63 -15.55 -23.20
C PHE A 8 10.06 -16.00 -22.90
N LEU A 9 10.95 -16.03 -23.90
CA LEU A 9 12.31 -16.60 -23.76
C LEU A 9 13.38 -15.61 -23.26
N GLY A 10 13.01 -14.34 -23.04
CA GLY A 10 13.91 -13.30 -22.51
C GLY A 10 14.07 -13.28 -20.99
N PHE A 11 13.40 -14.18 -20.26
CA PHE A 11 13.38 -14.23 -18.80
C PHE A 11 14.44 -15.17 -18.20
N ILE A 12 15.64 -15.25 -18.77
CA ILE A 12 16.77 -15.75 -17.98
C ILE A 12 17.29 -14.54 -17.21
N PRO A 13 17.08 -14.43 -15.89
CA PRO A 13 17.67 -13.35 -15.12
C PRO A 13 19.19 -13.42 -15.30
N TYR A 14 19.74 -12.42 -15.97
CA TYR A 14 21.18 -12.19 -16.00
C TYR A 14 21.61 -11.89 -14.56
N PHE A 15 22.39 -12.80 -13.97
CA PHE A 15 22.98 -12.59 -12.65
C PHE A 15 24.37 -12.00 -12.84
N PRO A 16 24.60 -10.71 -12.51
CA PRO A 16 25.94 -10.17 -12.50
C PRO A 16 26.87 -10.97 -11.59
N GLU A 17 28.08 -11.21 -12.09
CA GLU A 17 29.18 -11.80 -11.34
C GLU A 17 29.54 -10.91 -10.15
N ASN A 18 29.53 -9.59 -10.36
CA ASN A 18 29.77 -8.60 -9.31
C ASN A 18 28.46 -8.20 -8.60
N LYS A 19 28.35 -8.50 -7.30
CA LYS A 19 27.16 -8.22 -6.50
C LYS A 19 26.91 -6.72 -6.26
N LEU A 20 27.91 -5.87 -6.49
CA LEU A 20 27.76 -4.41 -6.39
C LEU A 20 26.73 -3.85 -7.38
N GLU A 21 26.51 -4.53 -8.51
CA GLU A 21 25.52 -4.13 -9.51
C GLU A 21 24.06 -4.20 -8.99
N TYR A 22 23.81 -4.93 -7.89
CA TYR A 22 22.48 -4.99 -7.26
C TYR A 22 22.19 -3.86 -6.27
N ILE A 23 23.21 -3.11 -5.82
CA ILE A 23 23.06 -2.05 -4.81
C ILE A 23 22.00 -1.02 -5.23
N PRO A 24 21.97 -0.52 -6.48
CA PRO A 24 20.92 0.38 -6.93
C PRO A 24 19.51 -0.22 -6.77
N GLY A 25 19.33 -1.50 -7.14
CA GLY A 25 18.05 -2.20 -7.01
C GLY A 25 17.60 -2.37 -5.55
N ALA A 26 18.55 -2.67 -4.66
CA ALA A 26 18.27 -2.76 -3.23
C ALA A 26 17.85 -1.41 -2.65
N ILE A 27 18.55 -0.32 -3.00
CA ILE A 27 18.21 1.04 -2.57
C ILE A 27 16.82 1.43 -3.05
N THR A 28 16.51 1.24 -4.34
CA THR A 28 15.19 1.52 -4.90
C THR A 28 14.11 0.73 -4.16
N THR A 29 14.32 -0.57 -3.93
CA THR A 29 13.37 -1.42 -3.20
C THR A 29 13.12 -0.90 -1.79
N LEU A 30 14.17 -0.51 -1.06
CA LEU A 30 14.04 0.02 0.29
C LEU A 30 13.29 1.35 0.32
N ILE A 31 13.54 2.24 -0.64
CA ILE A 31 12.83 3.52 -0.75
C ILE A 31 11.34 3.28 -0.99
N PHE A 32 10.98 2.42 -1.95
CA PHE A 32 9.57 2.13 -2.25
C PHE A 32 8.88 1.37 -1.12
N ALA A 33 9.55 0.39 -0.50
CA ALA A 33 9.01 -0.32 0.65
C ALA A 33 8.78 0.62 1.83
N GLY A 34 9.75 1.51 2.12
CA GLY A 34 9.63 2.53 3.15
C GLY A 34 8.50 3.51 2.87
N ALA A 35 8.39 4.00 1.63
CA ALA A 35 7.31 4.88 1.21
C ALA A 35 5.93 4.21 1.33
N ALA A 36 5.81 2.94 0.92
CA ALA A 36 4.57 2.17 1.05
C ALA A 36 4.17 2.00 2.52
N ALA A 37 5.11 1.57 3.37
CA ALA A 37 4.87 1.43 4.81
C ALA A 37 4.44 2.75 5.45
N TYR A 38 5.10 3.86 5.09
CA TYR A 38 4.76 5.18 5.58
C TYR A 38 3.38 5.66 5.11
N ALA A 39 3.06 5.46 3.83
CA ALA A 39 1.75 5.79 3.27
C ALA A 39 0.62 5.00 3.97
N THR A 40 0.81 3.69 4.17
CA THR A 40 -0.14 2.84 4.90
C THR A 40 -0.31 3.30 6.35
N TYR A 41 0.78 3.66 7.03
CA TYR A 41 0.74 4.20 8.38
C TYR A 41 -0.11 5.49 8.46
N LEU A 42 0.11 6.43 7.54
CA LEU A 42 -0.66 7.67 7.48
C LEU A 42 -2.14 7.41 7.19
N PHE A 43 -2.43 6.49 6.26
CA PHE A 43 -3.80 6.12 5.91
C PHE A 43 -4.55 5.52 7.10
N ILE A 44 -3.95 4.56 7.82
CA ILE A 44 -4.56 3.96 9.01
C ILE A 44 -4.80 5.01 10.10
N ARG A 45 -3.83 5.91 10.33
CA ARG A 45 -3.96 6.97 11.32
C ARG A 45 -5.12 7.92 10.99
N HIS A 46 -5.28 8.29 9.73
CA HIS A 46 -6.38 9.14 9.30
C HIS A 46 -7.73 8.40 9.40
N SER A 47 -7.80 7.15 8.93
CA SER A 47 -9.00 6.32 9.01
C SER A 47 -9.52 6.16 10.44
N LYS A 48 -8.63 5.94 11.42
CA LYS A 48 -9.02 5.87 12.84
C LYS A 48 -9.64 7.16 13.37
N LYS A 49 -9.17 8.33 12.92
CA LYS A 49 -9.74 9.62 13.31
C LYS A 49 -11.14 9.80 12.75
N GLU A 50 -11.34 9.46 11.48
CA GLU A 50 -12.65 9.56 10.84
C GLU A 50 -13.65 8.56 11.42
N ALA A 51 -13.21 7.32 11.72
CA ALA A 51 -14.04 6.34 12.41
C ALA A 51 -14.50 6.81 13.79
N ALA A 52 -13.63 7.48 14.55
CA ALA A 52 -14.00 8.04 15.86
C ALA A 52 -15.07 9.14 15.74
N LYS A 53 -14.92 10.05 14.76
CA LYS A 53 -15.92 11.10 14.50
C LYS A 53 -17.26 10.53 14.05
N ALA A 54 -17.25 9.52 13.18
CA ALA A 54 -18.45 8.84 12.72
C ALA A 54 -19.20 8.20 13.89
N LYS A 55 -18.47 7.52 14.79
CA LYS A 55 -19.06 6.92 16.01
C LYS A 55 -19.69 7.97 16.93
N GLU A 56 -19.03 9.12 17.14
CA GLU A 56 -19.60 10.21 17.93
C GLU A 56 -20.89 10.75 17.31
N LEU A 57 -20.96 10.86 15.99
CA LEU A 57 -22.16 11.28 15.28
C LEU A 57 -23.30 10.26 15.43
N GLU A 58 -23.00 8.97 15.29
CA GLU A 58 -23.98 7.89 15.51
C GLU A 58 -24.55 7.92 16.93
N GLU A 59 -23.71 8.12 17.94
CA GLU A 59 -24.14 8.23 19.35
C GLU A 59 -25.06 9.45 19.56
N LYS A 60 -24.73 10.61 18.99
CA LYS A 60 -25.59 11.81 19.03
C LYS A 60 -26.95 11.55 18.41
N MET A 61 -26.99 10.96 17.20
CA MET A 61 -28.24 10.64 16.52
C MET A 61 -29.10 9.64 17.30
N LYS A 62 -28.46 8.64 17.93
CA LYS A 62 -29.15 7.65 18.77
C LYS A 62 -29.74 8.30 20.02
N ASN A 63 -29.01 9.20 20.66
CA ASN A 63 -29.50 9.93 21.83
C ASN A 63 -30.67 10.86 21.45
N GLU A 64 -30.59 11.56 20.33
CA GLU A 64 -31.70 12.37 19.80
C GLU A 64 -32.93 11.53 19.43
N TYR A 65 -32.73 10.34 18.84
CA TYR A 65 -33.83 9.43 18.55
C TYR A 65 -34.51 8.94 19.84
N ASN A 66 -33.72 8.50 20.83
CA ASN A 66 -34.24 8.04 22.10
C ASN A 66 -34.95 9.15 22.88
N ASN A 67 -34.43 10.38 22.86
CA ASN A 67 -35.06 11.53 23.54
C ASN A 67 -36.36 11.99 22.86
N ARG A 68 -36.60 11.62 21.59
CA ARG A 68 -37.83 11.89 20.86
C ARG A 68 -38.92 10.83 21.05
N ARG A 69 -38.62 9.74 21.75
CA ARG A 69 -39.53 8.61 21.98
C ARG A 69 -40.03 8.59 23.41
#